data_AF-A0A2V9XZY7-F1
#
_entry.id   AF-A0A2V9XZY7-F1
#
_cell.length_a   1.000
_cell.length_b   1.000
_cell.length_c   1.000
_cell.angle_alpha   90.00
_cell.angle_beta   90.00
_cell.angle_gamma   90.00
#
_symmetry.space_group_name_H-M   'P 1'
#
loop_
_entity.id
_entity.type
_entity.pdbx_description
1 polymer ?
#
loop_
_entity_poly.entity_id
_entity_poly.type
_entity_poly.pdbx_seq_one_letter_code
_entity_poly.pdbx_strand_id
1 'polypeptide(L)'
;MTPTSAVVSIPVAKTARRLQLRRFGFSLALVPTLLLGRPTWAQTAEAGQGDQKVKKVFYSSKDRLETMHAASLFTPKVVGDANILEGPAQDKKQFQLHFNDKVICDFTAPGSQMGGKTPKFSCKITRVEGADGAVQTPTSEMDEEPIKVKFGADDNEVYAEVAATRLMWALGYYADSWFSVRVECHNCPENPVSGSGSVGTRIYDPATIVRKYPGHKMYENGNEEQGWSWKELDTANGRPTYERDGLKLLGAFLQHSDNKPPQQRLACDKVHVDEKTQPFTTTCEKPVILVQDVGATFGGGGWFTSNGSAKMNLQVWSGKKLWNKVGTEGAPRQCQAALRKSLTAHDGLSDPMISEEGRRFDAALMCQLSDRQIEELFKAARAAQMPQYHNHDGTFKAGADDASVIRQWVDAFKQKREQLASGRCEWKEKPADLAVIDNPMGLTTVPNYCSAKPF
;
A
#
# COMPACT_ATOMS: atom_id res chain seq x y z
N MET A 1 -60.07 -18.47 43.43
CA MET A 1 -60.66 -17.89 42.20
C MET A 1 -59.54 -17.43 41.31
N THR A 2 -59.17 -18.29 40.37
CA THR A 2 -58.11 -18.11 39.36
C THR A 2 -58.70 -17.52 38.08
N PRO A 3 -58.03 -16.58 37.40
CA PRO A 3 -58.30 -16.32 36.00
C PRO A 3 -57.22 -16.96 35.12
N THR A 4 -57.70 -17.80 34.22
CA THR A 4 -56.99 -18.41 33.09
C THR A 4 -56.75 -17.36 32.00
N SER A 5 -55.53 -17.28 31.47
CA SER A 5 -55.22 -16.57 30.22
C SER A 5 -54.78 -17.59 29.17
N ALA A 6 -55.48 -17.58 28.03
CA ALA A 6 -55.27 -18.46 26.90
C ALA A 6 -54.14 -17.94 26.00
N VAL A 7 -53.23 -18.83 25.62
CA VAL A 7 -52.18 -18.60 24.62
C VAL A 7 -52.67 -19.12 23.28
N VAL A 8 -52.82 -18.23 22.30
CA VAL A 8 -53.11 -18.57 20.90
C VAL A 8 -51.79 -18.76 20.16
N SER A 9 -51.57 -19.98 19.65
CA SER A 9 -50.40 -20.34 18.83
C SER A 9 -50.76 -20.23 17.34
N ILE A 10 -49.95 -19.53 16.57
CA ILE A 10 -50.05 -19.44 15.10
C ILE A 10 -49.07 -20.47 14.48
N PRO A 11 -49.50 -21.31 13.51
CA PRO A 11 -48.61 -22.29 12.89
C PRO A 11 -47.80 -21.66 11.76
N VAL A 12 -46.48 -21.88 11.80
CA VAL A 12 -45.54 -21.54 10.70
C VAL A 12 -45.48 -22.72 9.73
N ALA A 13 -46.00 -22.53 8.51
CA ALA A 13 -45.87 -23.48 7.42
C ALA A 13 -44.45 -23.46 6.84
N LYS A 14 -43.77 -24.60 6.90
CA LYS A 14 -42.47 -24.84 6.24
C LYS A 14 -42.71 -25.24 4.78
N THR A 15 -42.38 -24.36 3.84
CA THR A 15 -42.34 -24.70 2.41
C THR A 15 -40.91 -25.10 2.03
N ALA A 16 -40.68 -26.40 1.86
CA ALA A 16 -39.44 -26.93 1.31
C ALA A 16 -39.42 -26.75 -0.22
N ARG A 17 -38.54 -25.88 -0.73
CA ARG A 17 -38.23 -25.80 -2.17
C ARG A 17 -37.09 -26.76 -2.50
N ARG A 18 -37.39 -27.79 -3.30
CA ARG A 18 -36.42 -28.67 -3.96
C ARG A 18 -35.62 -27.86 -4.99
N LEU A 19 -34.29 -27.81 -4.84
CA LEU A 19 -33.37 -27.37 -5.90
C LEU A 19 -33.16 -28.52 -6.89
N GLN A 20 -33.58 -28.34 -8.14
CA GLN A 20 -33.18 -29.20 -9.25
C GLN A 20 -31.83 -28.73 -9.79
N LEU A 21 -30.79 -29.56 -9.66
CA LEU A 21 -29.52 -29.39 -10.38
C LEU A 21 -29.75 -29.73 -11.87
N ARG A 22 -29.66 -28.73 -12.75
CA ARG A 22 -29.48 -28.95 -14.19
C ARG A 22 -27.98 -29.10 -14.48
N ARG A 23 -27.60 -30.29 -14.96
CA ARG A 23 -26.28 -30.59 -15.53
C ARG A 23 -26.17 -29.87 -16.88
N PHE A 24 -25.20 -28.97 -17.03
CA PHE A 24 -24.74 -28.49 -18.34
C PHE A 24 -23.48 -29.28 -18.72
N GLY A 25 -23.59 -30.09 -19.76
CA GLY A 25 -22.46 -30.73 -20.43
C GLY A 25 -21.83 -29.74 -21.40
N PHE A 26 -20.53 -29.51 -21.27
CA PHE A 26 -19.72 -28.80 -22.25
C PHE A 26 -19.07 -29.82 -23.19
N SER A 27 -19.44 -29.77 -24.46
CA SER A 27 -18.75 -30.50 -25.54
C SER A 27 -17.57 -29.67 -26.03
N LEU A 28 -16.38 -30.27 -26.01
CA LEU A 28 -15.18 -29.82 -26.71
C LEU A 28 -15.41 -29.91 -28.24
N ALA A 29 -15.09 -28.84 -28.97
CA ALA A 29 -14.83 -28.90 -30.40
C ALA A 29 -13.50 -28.20 -30.69
N LEU A 30 -12.51 -29.00 -31.09
CA LEU A 30 -11.25 -28.59 -31.71
C LEU A 30 -11.51 -28.18 -33.16
N VAL A 31 -11.00 -27.02 -33.59
CA VAL A 31 -10.87 -26.65 -35.00
C VAL A 31 -9.44 -26.14 -35.25
N PRO A 32 -8.74 -26.62 -36.29
CA PRO A 32 -7.35 -26.25 -36.57
C PRO A 32 -7.22 -24.95 -37.38
N THR A 33 -6.14 -24.24 -37.06
CA THR A 33 -5.37 -23.20 -37.74
C THR A 33 -5.69 -22.82 -39.19
N LEU A 34 -5.65 -21.51 -39.47
CA LEU A 34 -5.00 -20.93 -40.65
C LEU A 34 -4.30 -19.60 -40.29
N LEU A 35 -3.00 -19.55 -40.59
CA LEU A 35 -2.06 -18.43 -40.44
C LEU A 35 -2.25 -17.41 -41.56
N LEU A 36 -2.42 -16.12 -41.26
CA LEU A 36 -2.02 -15.02 -42.14
C LEU A 36 -1.52 -13.82 -41.30
N GLY A 37 -0.47 -13.18 -41.81
CA GLY A 37 0.54 -12.43 -41.07
C GLY A 37 0.09 -11.14 -40.37
N ARG A 38 0.77 -10.87 -39.24
CA ARG A 38 0.81 -9.55 -38.60
C ARG A 38 2.10 -8.84 -39.04
N PRO A 39 2.04 -7.55 -39.41
CA PRO A 39 3.24 -6.75 -39.59
C PRO A 39 3.89 -6.57 -38.22
N THR A 40 5.18 -6.90 -38.14
CA THR A 40 6.06 -6.62 -37.01
C THR A 40 6.15 -5.10 -36.83
N TRP A 41 5.46 -4.56 -35.82
CA TRP A 41 5.74 -3.22 -35.33
C TRP A 41 7.03 -3.30 -34.51
N ALA A 42 8.07 -2.68 -35.07
CA ALA A 42 9.39 -2.56 -34.48
C ALA A 42 9.29 -1.77 -33.15
N GLN A 43 9.63 -2.44 -32.05
CA GLN A 43 10.03 -1.77 -30.82
C GLN A 43 11.29 -0.96 -31.11
N THR A 44 11.19 0.36 -31.08
CA THR A 44 12.35 1.23 -30.92
C THR A 44 11.99 2.38 -29.98
N ALA A 45 12.21 2.12 -28.71
CA ALA A 45 12.77 3.10 -27.79
C ALA A 45 13.85 2.33 -27.03
N GLU A 46 15.08 2.82 -27.06
CA GLU A 46 16.23 2.23 -26.39
C GLU A 46 16.01 2.26 -24.87
N ALA A 47 15.25 1.31 -24.34
CA ALA A 47 15.59 0.75 -23.05
C ALA A 47 17.04 0.25 -23.22
N GLY A 48 18.00 1.00 -22.66
CA GLY A 48 19.41 0.76 -22.89
C GLY A 48 19.72 -0.72 -22.79
N GLN A 49 20.53 -1.26 -23.70
CA GLN A 49 20.86 -2.69 -23.78
C GLN A 49 21.09 -3.35 -22.40
N GLY A 50 21.59 -2.60 -21.40
CA GLY A 50 21.68 -3.00 -20.01
C GLY A 50 20.37 -3.46 -19.36
N ASP A 51 19.25 -2.76 -19.51
CA ASP A 51 17.98 -3.10 -18.84
C ASP A 51 17.31 -4.36 -19.41
N GLN A 52 17.34 -4.55 -20.73
CA GLN A 52 16.91 -5.81 -21.33
C GLN A 52 17.83 -6.98 -20.97
N LYS A 53 19.12 -6.72 -20.74
CA LYS A 53 20.08 -7.73 -20.26
C LYS A 53 19.84 -8.06 -18.79
N VAL A 54 19.65 -7.07 -17.91
CA VAL A 54 19.29 -7.27 -16.49
C VAL A 54 17.99 -8.06 -16.37
N LYS A 55 16.96 -7.75 -17.18
CA LYS A 55 15.71 -8.54 -17.23
C LYS A 55 15.92 -10.00 -17.65
N LYS A 56 17.01 -10.33 -18.37
CA LYS A 56 17.36 -11.71 -18.75
C LYS A 56 18.22 -12.41 -17.70
N VAL A 57 18.85 -11.67 -16.78
CA VAL A 57 19.68 -12.22 -15.71
C VAL A 57 18.87 -12.27 -14.42
N PHE A 58 18.20 -13.40 -14.22
CA PHE A 58 17.43 -13.66 -13.00
C PHE A 58 18.33 -14.08 -11.85
N TYR A 59 17.88 -13.78 -10.64
CA TYR A 59 18.50 -14.32 -9.43
C TYR A 59 18.08 -15.79 -9.28
N SER A 60 19.04 -16.66 -8.95
CA SER A 60 18.67 -17.98 -8.44
C SER A 60 17.91 -17.83 -7.12
N SER A 61 17.18 -18.87 -6.69
CA SER A 61 16.53 -18.83 -5.38
C SER A 61 17.51 -18.57 -4.23
N LYS A 62 18.74 -19.06 -4.36
CA LYS A 62 19.81 -18.81 -3.41
C LYS A 62 20.21 -17.33 -3.41
N ASP A 63 20.51 -16.76 -4.57
CA ASP A 63 20.96 -15.36 -4.67
C ASP A 63 19.87 -14.38 -4.21
N ARG A 64 18.61 -14.67 -4.53
CA ARG A 64 17.47 -13.87 -4.08
C ARG A 64 17.33 -13.91 -2.55
N LEU A 65 17.47 -15.09 -1.94
CA LEU A 65 17.39 -15.25 -0.48
C LEU A 65 18.58 -14.58 0.23
N GLU A 66 19.81 -14.76 -0.26
CA GLU A 66 21.00 -14.06 0.24
C GLU A 66 20.83 -12.54 0.15
N THR A 67 20.28 -12.07 -0.98
CA THR A 67 19.99 -10.65 -1.15
C THR A 67 18.92 -10.17 -0.17
N MET A 68 17.89 -10.96 0.07
CA MET A 68 16.85 -10.65 1.06
C MET A 68 17.42 -10.57 2.47
N HIS A 69 18.38 -11.43 2.83
CA HIS A 69 19.08 -11.35 4.11
C HIS A 69 19.85 -10.04 4.27
N ALA A 70 20.47 -9.52 3.20
CA ALA A 70 21.24 -8.27 3.20
C ALA A 70 20.38 -7.01 2.99
N ALA A 71 19.13 -7.16 2.56
CA ALA A 71 18.28 -6.06 2.15
C ALA A 71 17.93 -5.10 3.29
N SER A 72 17.98 -3.80 2.99
CA SER A 72 17.52 -2.77 3.91
C SER A 72 15.99 -2.76 3.99
N LEU A 73 15.46 -2.72 5.21
CA LEU A 73 14.02 -2.61 5.51
C LEU A 73 13.61 -1.18 5.85
N PHE A 74 14.57 -0.42 6.36
CA PHE A 74 14.38 0.88 6.98
C PHE A 74 15.56 1.77 6.61
N THR A 75 15.25 3.04 6.40
CA THR A 75 16.24 4.11 6.27
C THR A 75 16.03 5.10 7.40
N PRO A 76 17.07 5.43 8.19
CA PRO A 76 16.97 6.49 9.17
C PRO A 76 16.55 7.80 8.49
N LYS A 77 15.38 8.33 8.89
CA LYS A 77 14.91 9.68 8.58
C LYS A 77 14.34 10.39 9.82
N VAL A 78 14.62 11.69 9.95
CA VAL A 78 13.99 12.55 10.96
C VAL A 78 12.50 12.65 10.65
N VAL A 79 11.66 12.02 11.48
CA VAL A 79 10.21 11.93 11.23
C VAL A 79 9.57 13.32 11.17
N GLY A 80 10.00 14.25 12.03
CA GLY A 80 9.51 15.62 12.07
C GLY A 80 9.75 16.44 10.79
N ASP A 81 10.74 16.05 9.98
CA ASP A 81 11.10 16.74 8.73
C ASP A 81 10.28 16.22 7.53
N ALA A 82 9.49 15.15 7.73
CA ALA A 82 8.63 14.63 6.68
C ALA A 82 7.49 15.61 6.38
N ASN A 83 7.54 16.25 5.21
CA ASN A 83 6.40 16.96 4.63
C ASN A 83 5.40 15.92 4.10
N ILE A 84 4.42 15.55 4.92
CA ILE A 84 3.50 14.46 4.64
C ILE A 84 2.52 14.82 3.51
N LEU A 85 2.12 16.10 3.43
CA LEU A 85 1.22 16.57 2.38
C LEU A 85 1.85 16.35 0.99
N GLU A 86 3.09 16.82 0.82
CA GLU A 86 3.81 16.73 -0.46
C GLU A 86 4.38 15.34 -0.74
N GLY A 87 4.84 14.63 0.30
CA GLY A 87 5.38 13.28 0.17
C GLY A 87 6.87 13.19 -0.13
N PRO A 88 7.33 12.00 -0.59
CA PRO A 88 8.74 11.74 -0.92
C PRO A 88 9.24 12.61 -2.06
N ALA A 89 10.54 12.89 -2.01
CA ALA A 89 11.26 13.47 -3.13
C ALA A 89 11.10 12.59 -4.38
N GLN A 90 10.90 13.24 -5.52
CA GLN A 90 10.73 12.61 -6.82
C GLN A 90 12.01 12.75 -7.66
N ASP A 91 12.14 11.94 -8.70
CA ASP A 91 13.23 12.10 -9.66
C ASP A 91 13.08 13.45 -10.36
N LYS A 92 14.15 14.25 -10.36
CA LYS A 92 14.17 15.58 -11.00
C LYS A 92 14.02 15.51 -12.53
N LYS A 93 14.23 14.33 -13.13
CA LYS A 93 14.00 14.07 -14.55
C LYS A 93 12.54 13.72 -14.86
N GLN A 94 11.64 13.73 -13.88
CA GLN A 94 10.21 13.47 -14.07
C GLN A 94 9.39 14.71 -13.75
N PHE A 95 8.12 14.70 -14.15
CA PHE A 95 7.16 15.70 -13.66
C PHE A 95 7.05 15.60 -12.14
N GLN A 96 7.21 16.73 -11.46
CA GLN A 96 7.07 16.81 -10.01
C GLN A 96 5.59 16.92 -9.67
N LEU A 97 5.05 15.92 -9.00
CA LEU A 97 3.64 15.86 -8.62
C LEU A 97 3.45 16.32 -7.16
N HIS A 98 2.52 17.24 -6.95
CA HIS A 98 2.14 17.73 -5.63
C HIS A 98 0.66 17.43 -5.35
N PHE A 99 0.26 17.65 -4.10
CA PHE A 99 -1.12 17.45 -3.70
C PHE A 99 -2.07 18.35 -4.51
N ASN A 100 -3.11 17.74 -5.10
CA ASN A 100 -4.17 18.41 -5.88
C ASN A 100 -3.76 19.02 -7.23
N ASP A 101 -2.53 18.77 -7.69
CA ASP A 101 -2.11 19.13 -9.04
C ASP A 101 -3.09 18.60 -10.08
N LYS A 102 -3.29 19.39 -11.15
CA LYS A 102 -3.98 18.95 -12.35
C LYS A 102 -2.95 18.38 -13.32
N VAL A 103 -2.97 17.07 -13.48
CA VAL A 103 -2.11 16.33 -14.41
C VAL A 103 -2.85 16.16 -15.72
N ILE A 104 -2.25 16.66 -16.80
CA ILE A 104 -2.76 16.51 -18.16
C ILE A 104 -1.92 15.43 -18.83
N CYS A 105 -2.57 14.41 -19.39
CA CYS A 105 -1.88 13.27 -19.99
C CYS A 105 -2.63 12.68 -21.19
N ASP A 106 -1.91 11.95 -22.04
CA ASP A 106 -2.47 11.18 -23.14
C ASP A 106 -2.63 9.70 -22.75
N PHE A 107 -3.79 9.10 -23.02
CA PHE A 107 -4.01 7.67 -22.81
C PHE A 107 -3.00 6.82 -23.57
N THR A 108 -2.41 5.81 -22.91
CA THR A 108 -1.43 4.91 -23.54
C THR A 108 -1.85 3.45 -23.53
N ALA A 109 -2.49 2.96 -22.47
CA ALA A 109 -2.90 1.55 -22.38
C ALA A 109 -4.07 1.33 -21.41
N PRO A 110 -4.94 0.33 -21.67
CA PRO A 110 -6.07 0.04 -20.82
C PRO A 110 -5.67 -0.63 -19.50
N GLY A 111 -6.43 -0.37 -18.44
CA GLY A 111 -6.20 -0.95 -17.12
C GLY A 111 -6.32 -2.46 -17.02
N SER A 112 -7.04 -3.09 -17.93
CA SER A 112 -7.21 -4.55 -18.01
C SER A 112 -5.89 -5.30 -18.19
N GLN A 113 -4.83 -4.60 -18.62
CA GLN A 113 -3.47 -5.12 -18.76
C GLN A 113 -2.63 -4.97 -17.47
N MET A 114 -3.17 -4.36 -16.41
CA MET A 114 -2.40 -3.92 -15.23
C MET A 114 -2.68 -4.71 -13.93
N GLY A 115 -3.39 -5.83 -14.00
CA GLY A 115 -3.73 -6.67 -12.85
C GLY A 115 -4.65 -6.00 -11.81
N GLY A 116 -5.10 -6.72 -10.78
CA GLY A 116 -5.92 -6.16 -9.68
C GLY A 116 -7.33 -5.67 -10.10
N LYS A 117 -8.11 -5.17 -9.14
CA LYS A 117 -9.52 -4.81 -9.36
C LYS A 117 -9.82 -3.31 -9.40
N THR A 118 -8.97 -2.49 -8.80
CA THR A 118 -9.20 -1.04 -8.77
C THR A 118 -9.12 -0.46 -10.18
N PRO A 119 -10.10 0.39 -10.58
CA PRO A 119 -10.09 1.06 -11.87
C PRO A 119 -8.80 1.84 -12.07
N LYS A 120 -8.17 1.60 -13.22
CA LYS A 120 -6.90 2.22 -13.58
C LYS A 120 -6.68 2.23 -15.08
N PHE A 121 -5.69 2.98 -15.51
CA PHE A 121 -5.17 2.99 -16.88
C PHE A 121 -3.74 3.54 -16.90
N SER A 122 -3.10 3.42 -18.06
CA SER A 122 -1.80 4.05 -18.33
C SER A 122 -1.99 5.37 -19.08
N CYS A 123 -1.27 6.42 -18.70
CA CYS A 123 -1.18 7.63 -19.52
C CYS A 123 0.22 8.25 -19.49
N LYS A 124 0.58 9.01 -20.52
CA LYS A 124 1.84 9.75 -20.60
C LYS A 124 1.59 11.22 -20.28
N ILE A 125 2.23 11.74 -19.23
CA ILE A 125 2.05 13.13 -18.81
C ILE A 125 2.57 14.07 -19.90
N THR A 126 1.76 15.06 -20.26
CA THR A 126 2.11 16.11 -21.22
C THR A 126 2.24 17.47 -20.57
N ARG A 127 1.61 17.68 -19.41
CA ARG A 127 1.68 18.93 -18.64
C ARG A 127 1.19 18.71 -17.21
N VAL A 128 1.73 19.46 -16.26
CA VAL A 128 1.21 19.54 -14.89
C VAL A 128 0.92 20.99 -14.55
N GLU A 129 -0.27 21.25 -14.02
CA GLU A 129 -0.66 22.54 -13.48
C GLU A 129 -0.79 22.39 -11.95
N GLY A 130 0.13 23.03 -11.25
CA GLY A 130 0.22 23.04 -9.80
C GLY A 130 -1.02 23.61 -9.14
N ALA A 131 -1.38 23.11 -7.97
CA ALA A 131 -2.44 23.71 -7.16
C ALA A 131 -2.13 25.17 -6.75
N ASP A 132 -0.86 25.55 -6.76
CA ASP A 132 -0.33 26.90 -6.55
C ASP A 132 -0.30 27.78 -7.82
N GLY A 133 -0.68 27.22 -8.97
CA GLY A 133 -0.64 27.89 -10.27
C GLY A 133 0.66 27.70 -11.05
N ALA A 134 1.66 26.97 -10.52
CA ALA A 134 2.85 26.64 -11.28
C ALA A 134 2.51 25.76 -12.50
N VAL A 135 3.28 25.85 -13.59
CA VAL A 135 3.05 25.01 -14.78
C VAL A 135 4.35 24.32 -15.17
N GLN A 136 4.29 23.01 -15.36
CA GLN A 136 5.40 22.20 -15.87
C GLN A 136 5.05 21.69 -17.28
N THR A 137 6.02 21.77 -18.19
CA THR A 137 5.96 21.21 -19.53
C THR A 137 7.16 20.28 -19.76
N PRO A 138 7.08 19.32 -20.71
CA PRO A 138 8.19 18.42 -20.98
C PRO A 138 9.44 19.20 -21.38
N THR A 139 10.59 18.77 -20.87
CA THR A 139 11.91 19.27 -21.30
C THR A 139 12.71 18.13 -21.92
N SER A 140 13.77 18.46 -22.66
CA SER A 140 14.68 17.47 -23.26
C SER A 140 15.47 16.64 -22.23
N GLU A 141 15.50 17.09 -20.97
CA GLU A 141 16.20 16.42 -19.87
C GLU A 141 15.31 15.41 -19.13
N MET A 142 14.00 15.47 -19.38
CA MET A 142 13.04 14.59 -18.73
C MET A 142 13.01 13.21 -19.36
N ASP A 143 12.86 12.21 -18.49
CA ASP A 143 12.71 10.79 -18.82
C ASP A 143 11.40 10.27 -18.21
N GLU A 144 10.30 10.67 -18.84
CA GLU A 144 8.94 10.41 -18.36
C GLU A 144 8.32 9.22 -19.10
N GLU A 145 8.29 8.08 -18.40
CA GLU A 145 7.56 6.88 -18.81
C GLU A 145 6.05 7.02 -18.55
N PRO A 146 5.19 6.27 -19.27
CA PRO A 146 3.77 6.22 -18.96
C PRO A 146 3.51 5.82 -17.51
N ILE A 147 2.68 6.62 -16.85
CA ILE A 147 2.29 6.44 -15.46
C ILE A 147 1.01 5.63 -15.34
N LYS A 148 0.88 4.94 -14.20
CA LYS A 148 -0.40 4.32 -13.81
C LYS A 148 -1.24 5.33 -13.05
N VAL A 149 -2.45 5.58 -13.56
CA VAL A 149 -3.51 6.34 -12.91
C VAL A 149 -4.50 5.37 -12.30
N LYS A 150 -4.73 5.43 -10.98
CA LYS A 150 -5.90 4.82 -10.32
C LYS A 150 -6.97 5.88 -10.11
N PHE A 151 -8.23 5.52 -10.27
CA PHE A 151 -9.33 6.51 -10.22
C PHE A 151 -10.64 5.89 -9.70
N GLY A 152 -11.58 6.78 -9.38
CA GLY A 152 -12.94 6.43 -9.00
C GLY A 152 -13.21 6.76 -7.54
N ALA A 153 -14.09 7.73 -7.30
CA ALA A 153 -14.44 8.20 -5.95
C ALA A 153 -14.98 7.07 -5.06
N ASP A 154 -15.66 6.09 -5.67
CA ASP A 154 -16.24 4.93 -5.00
C ASP A 154 -15.24 3.81 -4.71
N ASP A 155 -13.99 3.86 -5.18
CA ASP A 155 -12.95 2.88 -4.80
C ASP A 155 -12.05 3.48 -3.71
N ASN A 156 -12.26 3.01 -2.48
CA ASN A 156 -11.55 3.47 -1.30
C ASN A 156 -10.02 3.22 -1.38
N GLU A 157 -9.55 2.39 -2.31
CA GLU A 157 -8.12 2.16 -2.57
C GLU A 157 -7.37 3.44 -2.95
N VAL A 158 -8.02 4.33 -3.72
CA VAL A 158 -7.36 5.57 -4.19
C VAL A 158 -6.98 6.47 -3.01
N TYR A 159 -7.70 6.40 -1.90
CA TYR A 159 -7.42 7.14 -0.68
C TYR A 159 -6.46 6.35 0.24
N ALA A 160 -6.72 5.05 0.42
CA ALA A 160 -5.96 4.19 1.33
C ALA A 160 -4.47 4.09 0.96
N GLU A 161 -4.14 3.96 -0.33
CA GLU A 161 -2.75 3.83 -0.77
C GLU A 161 -1.91 5.07 -0.44
N VAL A 162 -2.49 6.27 -0.61
CA VAL A 162 -1.79 7.51 -0.30
C VAL A 162 -1.53 7.59 1.20
N ALA A 163 -2.54 7.38 2.03
CA ALA A 163 -2.37 7.39 3.49
C ALA A 163 -1.31 6.37 3.95
N ALA A 164 -1.37 5.13 3.48
CA ALA A 164 -0.46 4.09 3.95
C ALA A 164 0.97 4.29 3.47
N THR A 165 1.17 4.65 2.20
CA THR A 165 2.52 4.87 1.67
C THR A 165 3.18 6.13 2.22
N ARG A 166 2.41 7.20 2.44
CA ARG A 166 2.90 8.42 3.11
C ARG A 166 3.36 8.13 4.54
N LEU A 167 2.60 7.34 5.30
CA LEU A 167 2.99 6.95 6.66
C LEU A 167 4.27 6.10 6.64
N MET A 168 4.31 5.05 5.81
CA MET A 168 5.50 4.20 5.70
C MET A 168 6.76 5.01 5.36
N TRP A 169 6.69 5.89 4.35
CA TRP A 169 7.80 6.75 3.96
C TRP A 169 8.19 7.74 5.06
N ALA A 170 7.23 8.37 5.74
CA ALA A 170 7.50 9.33 6.80
C ALA A 170 8.26 8.68 7.96
N LEU A 171 7.96 7.40 8.25
CA LEU A 171 8.62 6.60 9.27
C LEU A 171 9.90 5.91 8.77
N GLY A 172 10.34 6.12 7.53
CA GLY A 172 11.59 5.56 7.00
C GLY A 172 11.49 4.15 6.41
N TYR A 173 10.29 3.55 6.35
CA TYR A 173 10.07 2.28 5.64
C TYR A 173 9.96 2.51 4.13
N TYR A 174 10.45 1.54 3.36
CA TYR A 174 10.37 1.61 1.90
C TYR A 174 8.96 1.25 1.39
N ALA A 175 8.41 2.12 0.54
CA ALA A 175 7.17 1.91 -0.18
C ALA A 175 7.21 2.63 -1.54
N ASP A 176 6.30 2.26 -2.44
CA ASP A 176 6.02 3.09 -3.61
C ASP A 176 5.42 4.44 -3.20
N SER A 177 5.56 5.45 -4.05
CA SER A 177 5.06 6.80 -3.76
C SER A 177 3.77 7.07 -4.52
N TRP A 178 2.67 7.31 -3.81
CA TRP A 178 1.39 7.70 -4.41
C TRP A 178 1.09 9.17 -4.21
N PHE A 179 0.55 9.83 -5.23
CA PHE A 179 0.22 11.25 -5.24
C PHE A 179 -1.25 11.45 -5.61
N SER A 180 -1.97 12.21 -4.78
CA SER A 180 -3.37 12.59 -5.02
C SER A 180 -3.45 13.79 -5.95
N VAL A 181 -4.05 13.58 -7.12
CA VAL A 181 -4.10 14.56 -8.20
C VAL A 181 -5.51 14.62 -8.81
N ARG A 182 -5.68 15.53 -9.77
CA ARG A 182 -6.81 15.53 -10.71
C ARG A 182 -6.25 15.22 -12.08
N VAL A 183 -6.85 14.30 -12.82
CA VAL A 183 -6.33 13.92 -14.15
C VAL A 183 -7.26 14.40 -15.24
N GLU A 184 -6.73 15.17 -16.18
CA GLU A 184 -7.35 15.43 -17.48
C GLU A 184 -6.66 14.53 -18.51
N CYS A 185 -7.35 13.48 -18.94
CA CYS A 185 -6.83 12.51 -19.90
C CYS A 185 -7.36 12.79 -21.29
N HIS A 186 -6.46 13.00 -22.24
CA HIS A 186 -6.74 13.15 -23.66
C HIS A 186 -6.72 11.79 -24.36
N ASN A 187 -7.46 11.69 -25.47
CA ASN A 187 -7.61 10.46 -26.26
C ASN A 187 -8.08 9.25 -25.42
N CYS A 188 -8.75 9.53 -24.30
CA CYS A 188 -9.15 8.52 -23.35
C CYS A 188 -10.46 7.89 -23.80
N PRO A 189 -10.53 6.55 -23.93
CA PRO A 189 -11.78 5.89 -24.24
C PRO A 189 -12.78 6.08 -23.10
N GLU A 190 -14.07 6.01 -23.43
CA GLU A 190 -15.17 6.10 -22.46
C GLU A 190 -14.97 5.16 -21.26
N ASN A 191 -14.47 3.94 -21.52
CA ASN A 191 -13.99 3.05 -20.47
C ASN A 191 -12.46 2.84 -20.60
N PRO A 192 -11.64 3.54 -19.80
CA PRO A 192 -10.18 3.38 -19.81
C PRO A 192 -9.69 2.10 -19.17
N VAL A 193 -10.53 1.38 -18.41
CA VAL A 193 -10.18 0.09 -17.84
C VAL A 193 -10.17 -0.98 -18.93
N SER A 194 -11.21 -1.03 -19.76
CA SER A 194 -11.27 -1.99 -20.89
C SER A 194 -10.59 -1.48 -22.16
N GLY A 195 -10.45 -0.17 -22.32
CA GLY A 195 -9.98 0.46 -23.56
C GLY A 195 -11.09 0.60 -24.61
N SER A 196 -12.36 0.52 -24.22
CA SER A 196 -13.50 0.50 -25.14
C SER A 196 -14.32 1.78 -25.12
N GLY A 197 -15.00 2.07 -26.23
CA GLY A 197 -15.92 3.20 -26.39
C GLY A 197 -15.28 4.38 -27.12
N SER A 198 -16.02 5.49 -27.19
CA SER A 198 -15.55 6.69 -27.89
C SER A 198 -14.39 7.36 -27.16
N VAL A 199 -13.37 7.79 -27.91
CA VAL A 199 -12.21 8.51 -27.38
C VAL A 199 -12.50 10.00 -27.28
N GLY A 200 -11.96 10.65 -26.25
CA GLY A 200 -12.04 12.09 -26.06
C GLY A 200 -11.30 12.55 -24.81
N THR A 201 -11.52 13.79 -24.41
CA THR A 201 -11.01 14.32 -23.14
C THR A 201 -11.92 13.89 -21.98
N ARG A 202 -11.33 13.31 -20.93
CA ARG A 202 -12.02 12.83 -19.73
C ARG A 202 -11.34 13.37 -18.48
N ILE A 203 -12.14 13.72 -17.48
CA ILE A 203 -11.66 14.15 -16.17
C ILE A 203 -11.84 13.02 -15.16
N TYR A 204 -10.79 12.74 -14.39
CA TYR A 204 -10.81 11.81 -13.28
C TYR A 204 -10.45 12.55 -11.99
N ASP A 205 -11.44 12.71 -11.12
CA ASP A 205 -11.31 13.32 -9.81
C ASP A 205 -12.23 12.57 -8.82
N PRO A 206 -11.69 11.93 -7.77
CA PRO A 206 -10.27 11.82 -7.44
C PRO A 206 -9.52 10.85 -8.35
N ALA A 207 -8.21 11.10 -8.47
CA ALA A 207 -7.26 10.19 -9.09
C ALA A 207 -5.96 10.15 -8.29
N THR A 208 -5.24 9.04 -8.39
CA THR A 208 -3.89 8.91 -7.84
C THR A 208 -2.92 8.37 -8.86
N ILE A 209 -1.68 8.86 -8.76
CA ILE A 209 -0.57 8.45 -9.61
C ILE A 209 0.51 7.83 -8.75
N VAL A 210 1.08 6.73 -9.23
CA VAL A 210 2.22 6.08 -8.57
C VAL A 210 3.54 6.45 -9.24
N ARG A 211 4.52 6.82 -8.41
CA ARG A 211 5.95 6.75 -8.72
C ARG A 211 6.52 5.52 -8.02
N LYS A 212 6.96 4.53 -8.81
CA LYS A 212 7.55 3.31 -8.28
C LYS A 212 8.87 3.63 -7.60
N TYR A 213 9.16 2.94 -6.49
CA TYR A 213 10.50 3.03 -5.88
C TYR A 213 11.57 2.73 -6.94
N PRO A 214 12.58 3.63 -7.10
CA PRO A 214 13.63 3.48 -8.10
C PRO A 214 14.52 2.29 -7.76
N GLY A 215 14.58 1.31 -8.65
CA GLY A 215 15.37 0.10 -8.44
C GLY A 215 14.81 -1.07 -9.24
N HIS A 216 15.71 -1.97 -9.63
CA HIS A 216 15.34 -3.16 -10.40
C HIS A 216 14.64 -4.17 -9.50
N LYS A 217 13.43 -4.58 -9.89
CA LYS A 217 12.70 -5.63 -9.18
C LYS A 217 13.52 -6.92 -9.22
N MET A 218 13.65 -7.57 -8.08
CA MET A 218 14.33 -8.85 -7.94
C MET A 218 13.30 -9.98 -7.82
N TYR A 219 13.45 -10.98 -8.68
CA TYR A 219 12.56 -12.13 -8.76
C TYR A 219 13.29 -13.32 -9.38
N GLU A 220 12.80 -14.51 -9.09
CA GLU A 220 13.31 -15.76 -9.65
C GLU A 220 12.76 -15.98 -11.06
N ASN A 221 13.62 -16.38 -12.00
CA ASN A 221 13.28 -17.00 -13.28
C ASN A 221 12.02 -16.48 -13.97
N GLY A 222 11.96 -15.19 -14.33
CA GLY A 222 10.85 -14.63 -15.09
C GLY A 222 9.54 -14.43 -14.31
N ASN A 223 9.49 -14.78 -13.02
CA ASN A 223 8.32 -14.60 -12.17
C ASN A 223 8.21 -13.15 -11.67
N GLU A 224 7.90 -12.23 -12.58
CA GLU A 224 7.78 -10.79 -12.27
C GLU A 224 6.76 -10.49 -11.16
N GLU A 225 5.84 -11.39 -10.84
CA GLU A 225 4.84 -11.21 -9.78
C GLU A 225 5.26 -11.76 -8.40
N GLN A 226 6.44 -12.40 -8.27
CA GLN A 226 6.81 -13.15 -7.07
C GLN A 226 6.73 -12.34 -5.76
N GLY A 227 7.30 -11.13 -5.76
CA GLY A 227 7.45 -10.32 -4.54
C GLY A 227 8.18 -11.07 -3.41
N TRP A 228 8.00 -10.68 -2.14
CA TRP A 228 8.52 -11.40 -0.97
C TRP A 228 7.40 -11.68 0.04
N SER A 229 7.50 -12.79 0.78
CA SER A 229 6.51 -13.18 1.78
C SER A 229 6.92 -12.80 3.19
N TRP A 230 5.95 -12.57 4.08
CA TRP A 230 6.22 -12.28 5.49
C TRP A 230 6.92 -13.44 6.20
N LYS A 231 6.71 -14.67 5.72
CA LYS A 231 7.42 -15.86 6.17
C LYS A 231 8.91 -15.84 5.80
N GLU A 232 9.26 -15.40 4.60
CA GLU A 232 10.66 -15.18 4.22
C GLU A 232 11.29 -14.05 5.07
N LEU A 233 10.51 -13.02 5.40
CA LEU A 233 10.99 -11.94 6.27
C LEU A 233 11.33 -12.45 7.68
N ASP A 234 10.60 -13.45 8.20
CA ASP A 234 10.92 -14.09 9.48
C ASP A 234 12.25 -14.84 9.48
N THR A 235 12.70 -15.31 8.30
CA THR A 235 14.00 -15.97 8.17
C THR A 235 15.12 -15.00 7.85
N ALA A 236 14.82 -13.76 7.44
CA ALA A 236 15.82 -12.73 7.21
C ALA A 236 16.67 -12.47 8.49
N ASN A 237 17.99 -12.59 8.41
CA ASN A 237 18.90 -12.54 9.57
C ASN A 237 20.00 -11.48 9.47
N GLY A 238 20.14 -10.78 8.33
CA GLY A 238 21.14 -9.72 8.16
C GLY A 238 20.66 -8.34 8.60
N ARG A 239 19.44 -8.21 9.15
CA ARG A 239 18.90 -6.97 9.71
C ARG A 239 18.52 -7.15 11.18
N PRO A 240 18.58 -6.07 11.99
CA PRO A 240 18.11 -6.13 13.37
C PRO A 240 16.65 -6.55 13.45
N THR A 241 16.34 -7.42 14.41
CA THR A 241 14.98 -7.99 14.57
C THR A 241 13.92 -6.93 14.85
N TYR A 242 14.29 -5.82 15.49
CA TYR A 242 13.38 -4.72 15.82
C TYR A 242 12.87 -3.97 14.59
N GLU A 243 13.65 -3.87 13.51
CA GLU A 243 13.18 -3.24 12.26
C GLU A 243 12.07 -4.09 11.63
N ARG A 244 12.29 -5.41 11.59
CA ARG A 244 11.31 -6.38 11.09
C ARG A 244 10.05 -6.38 11.94
N ASP A 245 10.19 -6.52 13.26
CA ASP A 245 9.03 -6.60 14.14
C ASP A 245 8.27 -5.27 14.20
N GLY A 246 8.97 -4.14 14.08
CA GLY A 246 8.36 -2.83 13.86
C GLY A 246 7.55 -2.78 12.56
N LEU A 247 8.09 -3.27 11.44
CA LEU A 247 7.35 -3.30 10.17
C LEU A 247 6.09 -4.19 10.25
N LYS A 248 6.17 -5.33 10.95
CA LYS A 248 5.01 -6.19 11.20
C LYS A 248 3.97 -5.47 12.06
N LEU A 249 4.41 -4.75 13.09
CA LEU A 249 3.53 -3.98 13.95
C LEU A 249 2.84 -2.86 13.17
N LEU A 250 3.57 -2.12 12.32
CA LEU A 250 3.00 -1.14 11.41
C LEU A 250 1.99 -1.77 10.44
N GLY A 251 2.29 -2.95 9.89
CA GLY A 251 1.35 -3.70 9.06
C GLY A 251 0.05 -4.04 9.80
N ALA A 252 0.13 -4.44 11.06
CA ALA A 252 -1.04 -4.66 11.92
C ALA A 252 -1.76 -3.36 12.30
N PHE A 253 -1.02 -2.28 12.59
CA PHE A 253 -1.58 -0.95 12.86
C PHE A 253 -2.44 -0.47 11.68
N LEU A 254 -1.91 -0.57 10.47
CA LEU A 254 -2.58 -0.23 9.22
C LEU A 254 -3.73 -1.18 8.85
N GLN A 255 -3.79 -2.37 9.46
CA GLN A 255 -4.66 -3.47 9.04
C GLN A 255 -4.41 -3.90 7.58
N HIS A 256 -3.14 -3.99 7.17
CA HIS A 256 -2.75 -4.40 5.83
C HIS A 256 -3.10 -5.88 5.58
N SER A 257 -4.31 -6.11 5.08
CA SER A 257 -4.94 -7.45 5.07
C SER A 257 -4.78 -8.21 3.75
N ASP A 258 -4.65 -7.51 2.61
CA ASP A 258 -4.19 -8.11 1.36
C ASP A 258 -2.67 -7.97 1.26
N ASN A 259 -1.96 -8.74 2.06
CA ASN A 259 -0.51 -8.68 2.23
C ASN A 259 0.19 -9.91 1.65
N LYS A 260 -0.33 -10.41 0.53
CA LYS A 260 0.25 -11.52 -0.22
C LYS A 260 1.59 -11.12 -0.87
N PRO A 261 2.49 -12.07 -1.17
CA PRO A 261 3.82 -11.77 -1.68
C PRO A 261 3.89 -10.80 -2.86
N PRO A 262 3.02 -10.85 -3.88
CA PRO A 262 3.00 -9.85 -4.95
C PRO A 262 2.80 -8.39 -4.49
N GLN A 263 2.18 -8.17 -3.32
CA GLN A 263 2.00 -6.87 -2.67
C GLN A 263 3.24 -6.43 -1.88
N GLN A 264 4.37 -7.05 -2.17
CA GLN A 264 5.66 -6.76 -1.61
C GLN A 264 6.69 -6.83 -2.74
N ARG A 265 7.80 -6.10 -2.60
CA ARG A 265 8.85 -6.09 -3.62
C ARG A 265 10.22 -6.12 -2.99
N LEU A 266 11.05 -7.04 -3.46
CA LEU A 266 12.50 -6.98 -3.30
C LEU A 266 13.03 -6.19 -4.50
N ALA A 267 13.82 -5.17 -4.25
CA ALA A 267 14.40 -4.33 -5.28
C ALA A 267 15.90 -4.16 -5.02
N CYS A 268 16.64 -3.94 -6.10
CA CYS A 268 18.02 -3.54 -6.02
C CYS A 268 18.17 -2.09 -6.49
N ASP A 269 18.65 -1.24 -5.60
CA ASP A 269 19.23 0.04 -5.99
C ASP A 269 20.69 -0.23 -6.40
N LYS A 270 21.04 0.11 -7.64
CA LYS A 270 22.32 -0.21 -8.32
C LYS A 270 22.59 -1.69 -8.53
N VAL A 271 22.08 -2.19 -9.66
CA VAL A 271 22.42 -3.49 -10.20
C VAL A 271 23.72 -3.44 -10.99
N HIS A 272 24.62 -4.41 -10.75
CA HIS A 272 25.81 -4.63 -11.57
C HIS A 272 25.70 -5.97 -12.28
N VAL A 273 25.86 -5.98 -13.61
CA VAL A 273 25.88 -7.20 -14.42
C VAL A 273 27.33 -7.51 -14.81
N ASP A 274 27.83 -8.68 -14.42
CA ASP A 274 29.11 -9.20 -14.91
C ASP A 274 28.90 -9.96 -16.22
N GLU A 275 29.26 -9.30 -17.32
CA GLU A 275 29.17 -9.88 -18.67
C GLU A 275 30.28 -10.90 -18.96
N LYS A 276 31.23 -11.13 -18.05
CA LYS A 276 32.32 -12.11 -18.25
C LYS A 276 31.95 -13.53 -17.83
N THR A 277 30.89 -13.70 -17.03
CA THR A 277 30.43 -15.04 -16.62
C THR A 277 29.45 -15.62 -17.64
N GLN A 278 29.33 -16.95 -17.71
CA GLN A 278 28.33 -17.59 -18.56
C GLN A 278 27.54 -18.65 -17.77
N PRO A 279 26.24 -18.40 -17.44
CA PRO A 279 25.48 -17.19 -17.76
C PRO A 279 26.03 -15.93 -17.06
N PHE A 280 25.70 -14.74 -17.59
CA PHE A 280 25.99 -13.47 -16.91
C PHE A 280 25.47 -13.52 -15.47
N THR A 281 26.20 -12.93 -14.54
CA THR A 281 25.83 -12.88 -13.13
C THR A 281 25.47 -11.46 -12.76
N THR A 282 24.54 -11.32 -11.83
CA THR A 282 24.08 -10.02 -11.34
C THR A 282 24.42 -9.91 -9.87
N THR A 283 24.98 -8.78 -9.46
CA THR A 283 25.17 -8.44 -8.06
C THR A 283 24.34 -7.21 -7.71
N CYS A 284 23.88 -7.17 -6.44
CA CYS A 284 23.13 -6.05 -5.92
C CYS A 284 23.94 -5.30 -4.87
N GLU A 285 24.22 -4.01 -5.11
CA GLU A 285 24.95 -3.18 -4.15
C GLU A 285 24.07 -2.74 -2.99
N LYS A 286 22.82 -2.34 -3.28
CA LYS A 286 21.88 -1.84 -2.27
C LYS A 286 20.52 -2.53 -2.37
N PRO A 287 20.39 -3.74 -1.82
CA PRO A 287 19.11 -4.41 -1.79
C PRO A 287 18.16 -3.77 -0.79
N VAL A 288 16.88 -3.73 -1.17
CA VAL A 288 15.79 -3.12 -0.39
C VAL A 288 14.59 -4.04 -0.43
N ILE A 289 13.96 -4.26 0.72
CA ILE A 289 12.59 -4.79 0.76
C ILE A 289 11.63 -3.64 1.03
N LEU A 290 10.62 -3.56 0.18
CA LEU A 290 9.55 -2.58 0.29
C LEU A 290 8.19 -3.24 0.30
N VAL A 291 7.23 -2.57 0.93
CA VAL A 291 5.81 -2.93 0.87
C VAL A 291 5.17 -2.11 -0.25
N GLN A 292 4.30 -2.72 -1.05
CA GLN A 292 3.63 -2.05 -2.17
C GLN A 292 2.14 -2.45 -2.22
N ASP A 293 1.34 -1.73 -3.01
CA ASP A 293 -0.10 -2.00 -3.14
C ASP A 293 -0.80 -2.16 -1.78
N VAL A 294 -0.62 -1.13 -0.96
CA VAL A 294 -1.15 -1.04 0.41
C VAL A 294 -2.58 -0.49 0.44
N GLY A 295 -3.32 -0.68 -0.66
CA GLY A 295 -4.68 -0.20 -0.82
C GLY A 295 -5.71 -0.84 0.11
N ALA A 296 -5.41 -2.02 0.62
CA ALA A 296 -6.20 -2.75 1.61
C ALA A 296 -5.76 -2.44 3.04
N THR A 297 -5.76 -1.14 3.40
CA THR A 297 -5.38 -0.60 4.72
C THR A 297 -6.38 0.43 5.23
N PHE A 298 -6.22 0.84 6.49
CA PHE A 298 -7.12 1.77 7.18
C PHE A 298 -8.59 1.33 7.16
N GLY A 299 -8.81 0.03 7.16
CA GLY A 299 -10.10 -0.62 7.33
C GLY A 299 -9.96 -1.79 8.30
N GLY A 300 -10.71 -2.85 8.06
CA GLY A 300 -10.61 -4.10 8.79
C GLY A 300 -10.08 -5.22 7.91
N GLY A 301 -9.21 -6.03 8.49
CA GLY A 301 -8.89 -7.33 7.93
C GLY A 301 -10.08 -8.30 7.93
N GLY A 302 -10.11 -9.20 6.97
CA GLY A 302 -11.21 -10.14 6.75
C GLY A 302 -10.79 -11.26 5.78
N TRP A 303 -11.57 -12.34 5.73
CA TRP A 303 -11.33 -13.43 4.78
C TRP A 303 -11.37 -12.97 3.31
N PHE A 304 -12.13 -11.90 3.05
CA PHE A 304 -12.21 -11.24 1.76
C PHE A 304 -11.92 -9.75 1.94
N THR A 305 -11.07 -9.20 1.06
CA THR A 305 -10.84 -7.77 0.96
C THR A 305 -12.02 -7.13 0.24
N SER A 306 -12.71 -6.21 0.91
CA SER A 306 -13.83 -5.47 0.32
C SER A 306 -13.55 -3.97 0.34
N ASN A 307 -14.07 -3.25 -0.64
CA ASN A 307 -13.93 -1.81 -0.74
C ASN A 307 -14.46 -1.09 0.51
N GLY A 308 -15.70 -1.40 0.90
CA GLY A 308 -16.38 -0.73 2.00
C GLY A 308 -15.94 -1.17 3.40
N SER A 309 -15.10 -2.19 3.56
CA SER A 309 -14.66 -2.65 4.88
C SER A 309 -13.15 -2.65 5.08
N ALA A 310 -12.38 -3.04 4.07
CA ALA A 310 -10.94 -3.27 4.19
C ALA A 310 -10.09 -2.05 3.80
N LYS A 311 -10.69 -1.06 3.13
CA LYS A 311 -9.98 0.09 2.58
C LYS A 311 -10.59 1.38 3.12
N MET A 312 -9.75 2.24 3.71
CA MET A 312 -10.09 3.61 4.15
C MET A 312 -11.47 3.75 4.84
N ASN A 313 -11.78 2.86 5.76
CA ASN A 313 -13.01 2.89 6.53
C ASN A 313 -12.71 3.20 7.99
N LEU A 314 -12.95 4.45 8.38
CA LEU A 314 -12.70 4.96 9.73
C LEU A 314 -13.41 4.13 10.80
N GLN A 315 -14.71 3.87 10.64
CA GLN A 315 -15.51 3.17 11.65
C GLN A 315 -14.99 1.75 11.89
N VAL A 316 -14.69 1.03 10.80
CA VAL A 316 -14.16 -0.32 10.89
C VAL A 316 -12.75 -0.32 11.49
N TRP A 317 -11.85 0.54 11.00
CA TRP A 317 -10.45 0.56 11.43
C TRP A 317 -10.29 1.00 12.88
N SER A 318 -10.93 2.10 13.28
CA SER A 318 -10.92 2.58 14.68
C SER A 318 -11.50 1.56 15.65
N GLY A 319 -12.51 0.79 15.23
CA GLY A 319 -13.08 -0.30 16.01
C GLY A 319 -12.20 -1.55 16.13
N LYS A 320 -11.11 -1.68 15.35
CA LYS A 320 -10.17 -2.80 15.50
C LYS A 320 -9.17 -2.55 16.62
N LYS A 321 -9.05 -3.51 17.52
CA LYS A 321 -7.96 -3.56 18.51
C LYS A 321 -6.62 -3.68 17.79
N LEU A 322 -5.58 -3.02 18.31
CA LEU A 322 -4.20 -3.25 17.85
C LEU A 322 -3.64 -4.58 18.35
N TRP A 323 -3.99 -4.99 19.57
CA TRP A 323 -3.41 -6.14 20.25
C TRP A 323 -4.44 -7.23 20.52
N ASN A 324 -4.09 -8.48 20.17
CA ASN A 324 -4.75 -9.67 20.72
C ASN A 324 -4.24 -9.95 22.14
N LYS A 325 -2.93 -9.73 22.36
CA LYS A 325 -2.25 -9.87 23.65
C LYS A 325 -1.23 -8.74 23.80
N VAL A 326 -1.21 -8.12 24.96
CA VAL A 326 -0.25 -7.06 25.34
C VAL A 326 -0.24 -6.94 26.87
N GLY A 327 0.91 -6.57 27.44
CA GLY A 327 1.05 -6.27 28.86
C GLY A 327 0.96 -4.77 29.17
N THR A 328 1.16 -4.44 30.44
CA THR A 328 1.28 -3.07 30.96
C THR A 328 2.65 -2.86 31.61
N GLU A 329 2.98 -1.63 32.00
CA GLU A 329 4.30 -1.28 32.57
C GLU A 329 4.70 -2.12 33.79
N GLY A 330 3.75 -2.41 34.68
CA GLY A 330 3.99 -3.28 35.85
C GLY A 330 3.75 -4.77 35.61
N ALA A 331 3.24 -5.16 34.44
CA ALA A 331 2.92 -6.54 34.10
C ALA A 331 3.07 -6.77 32.58
N PRO A 332 4.32 -6.75 32.06
CA PRO A 332 4.57 -7.03 30.65
C PRO A 332 4.08 -8.44 30.31
N ARG A 333 3.71 -8.67 29.05
CA ARG A 333 3.28 -9.97 28.54
C ARG A 333 3.83 -10.20 27.14
N GLN A 334 3.81 -11.43 26.66
CA GLN A 334 4.04 -11.69 25.25
C GLN A 334 3.06 -10.88 24.37
N CYS A 335 3.60 -10.07 23.47
CA CYS A 335 2.80 -9.25 22.57
C CYS A 335 2.43 -9.99 21.30
N GLN A 336 1.16 -9.90 20.94
CA GLN A 336 0.63 -10.37 19.68
C GLN A 336 -0.29 -9.30 19.10
N ALA A 337 0.11 -8.70 17.98
CA ALA A 337 -0.73 -7.73 17.29
C ALA A 337 -1.92 -8.45 16.63
N ALA A 338 -3.01 -7.72 16.40
CA ALA A 338 -4.22 -8.24 15.78
C ALA A 338 -4.21 -7.87 14.29
N LEU A 339 -4.11 -8.87 13.43
CA LEU A 339 -4.20 -8.70 11.99
C LEU A 339 -4.80 -9.94 11.36
N ARG A 340 -5.98 -9.77 10.75
CA ARG A 340 -6.62 -10.82 9.97
C ARG A 340 -6.32 -10.63 8.49
N LYS A 341 -5.55 -11.53 7.90
CA LYS A 341 -5.27 -11.52 6.46
C LYS A 341 -6.40 -12.11 5.62
N SER A 342 -6.39 -11.72 4.34
CA SER A 342 -7.20 -12.31 3.28
C SER A 342 -6.90 -13.80 3.08
N LEU A 343 -7.88 -14.58 2.64
CA LEU A 343 -7.68 -15.98 2.22
C LEU A 343 -6.65 -16.11 1.10
N THR A 344 -6.57 -15.10 0.23
CA THR A 344 -5.62 -15.09 -0.90
C THR A 344 -4.20 -14.71 -0.49
N ALA A 345 -3.99 -14.30 0.76
CA ALA A 345 -2.69 -13.95 1.31
C ALA A 345 -1.97 -15.17 1.92
N HIS A 346 -1.75 -16.17 1.06
CA HIS A 346 -0.82 -17.27 1.36
C HIS A 346 0.55 -16.68 1.74
N ASP A 347 1.14 -17.19 2.83
CA ASP A 347 2.37 -16.66 3.44
C ASP A 347 2.37 -15.15 3.80
N GLY A 348 1.18 -14.54 3.82
CA GLY A 348 0.95 -13.18 4.33
C GLY A 348 1.00 -13.09 5.87
N LEU A 349 1.14 -11.88 6.39
CA LEU A 349 1.18 -11.57 7.82
C LEU A 349 -0.18 -11.79 8.48
N SER A 350 -0.23 -12.54 9.58
CA SER A 350 -1.43 -12.72 10.40
C SER A 350 -1.06 -12.75 11.86
N ASP A 351 -1.79 -11.99 12.68
CA ASP A 351 -1.63 -11.89 14.14
C ASP A 351 -0.18 -11.99 14.64
N PRO A 352 0.73 -11.12 14.17
CA PRO A 352 2.16 -11.31 14.35
C PRO A 352 2.57 -11.18 15.81
N MET A 353 3.54 -12.01 16.19
CA MET A 353 4.26 -11.87 17.45
C MET A 353 5.24 -10.71 17.36
N ILE A 354 5.25 -9.86 18.38
CA ILE A 354 6.04 -8.63 18.40
C ILE A 354 6.95 -8.65 19.62
N SER A 355 8.25 -8.44 19.40
CA SER A 355 9.25 -8.24 20.46
C SER A 355 9.10 -6.87 21.12
N GLU A 356 9.62 -6.71 22.33
CA GLU A 356 9.62 -5.38 22.98
C GLU A 356 10.52 -4.40 22.24
N GLU A 357 11.63 -4.86 21.67
CA GLU A 357 12.49 -4.07 20.80
C GLU A 357 11.72 -3.56 19.57
N GLY A 358 10.98 -4.43 18.89
CA GLY A 358 10.16 -4.05 17.74
C GLY A 358 9.04 -3.08 18.09
N ARG A 359 8.37 -3.28 19.23
CA ARG A 359 7.35 -2.37 19.73
C ARG A 359 7.94 -1.00 20.08
N ARG A 360 9.08 -0.95 20.78
CA ARG A 360 9.79 0.29 21.14
C ARG A 360 10.23 1.05 19.90
N PHE A 361 10.83 0.35 18.93
CA PHE A 361 11.28 0.93 17.68
C PHE A 361 10.12 1.63 16.94
N ASP A 362 9.02 0.92 16.70
CA ASP A 362 7.87 1.50 16.00
C ASP A 362 7.17 2.58 16.84
N ALA A 363 7.09 2.42 18.17
CA ALA A 363 6.56 3.46 19.05
C ALA A 363 7.39 4.75 19.02
N ALA A 364 8.72 4.63 19.04
CA ALA A 364 9.63 5.75 18.97
C ALA A 364 9.48 6.51 17.65
N LEU A 365 9.21 5.84 16.53
CA LEU A 365 8.92 6.48 15.25
C LEU A 365 7.52 7.11 15.23
N MET A 366 6.48 6.34 15.57
CA MET A 366 5.07 6.76 15.52
C MET A 366 4.77 7.94 16.45
N CYS A 367 5.38 7.96 17.63
CA CYS A 367 5.20 9.04 18.61
C CYS A 367 5.90 10.35 18.23
N GLN A 368 6.79 10.36 17.23
CA GLN A 368 7.36 11.60 16.69
C GLN A 368 6.41 12.34 15.76
N LEU A 369 5.35 11.70 15.25
CA LEU A 369 4.36 12.35 14.38
C LEU A 369 3.57 13.41 15.16
N SER A 370 3.67 14.66 14.73
CA SER A 370 2.85 15.75 15.27
C SER A 370 1.39 15.63 14.84
N ASP A 371 0.49 16.32 15.55
CA ASP A 371 -0.93 16.41 15.17
C ASP A 371 -1.09 16.96 13.74
N ARG A 372 -0.28 17.97 13.38
CA ARG A 372 -0.25 18.52 12.02
C ARG A 372 0.12 17.47 10.97
N GLN A 373 1.14 16.66 11.23
CA GLN A 373 1.57 15.61 10.30
C GLN A 373 0.48 14.53 10.13
N ILE A 374 -0.21 14.15 11.21
CA ILE A 374 -1.34 13.21 11.12
C ILE A 374 -2.52 13.82 10.36
N GLU A 375 -2.79 15.12 10.54
CA GLU A 375 -3.79 15.85 9.75
C GLU A 375 -3.44 15.86 8.26
N GLU A 376 -2.20 16.21 7.92
CA GLU A 376 -1.66 16.22 6.56
C GLU A 376 -1.72 14.83 5.92
N LEU A 377 -1.54 13.74 6.69
CA LEU A 377 -1.66 12.37 6.20
C LEU A 377 -3.04 12.10 5.58
N PHE A 378 -4.09 12.48 6.30
CA PHE A 378 -5.47 12.23 5.87
C PHE A 378 -5.97 13.27 4.86
N LYS A 379 -5.43 14.48 4.87
CA LYS A 379 -5.63 15.48 3.82
C LYS A 379 -5.01 15.05 2.51
N ALA A 380 -3.74 14.61 2.51
CA ALA A 380 -3.05 14.09 1.34
C ALA A 380 -3.82 12.93 0.71
N ALA A 381 -4.38 12.05 1.56
CA ALA A 381 -5.21 10.95 1.15
C ALA A 381 -6.63 11.35 0.71
N ARG A 382 -7.02 12.62 0.80
CA ARG A 382 -8.36 13.15 0.46
C ARG A 382 -9.50 12.45 1.23
N ALA A 383 -9.25 12.06 2.48
CA ALA A 383 -10.21 11.28 3.27
C ALA A 383 -11.59 11.95 3.40
N ALA A 384 -11.63 13.29 3.49
CA ALA A 384 -12.87 14.05 3.58
C ALA A 384 -13.71 14.02 2.29
N GLN A 385 -13.10 13.78 1.12
CA GLN A 385 -13.78 13.78 -0.18
C GLN A 385 -14.47 12.44 -0.51
N MET A 386 -14.33 11.44 0.37
CA MET A 386 -14.92 10.13 0.13
C MET A 386 -16.46 10.20 0.08
N PRO A 387 -17.14 9.52 -0.87
CA PRO A 387 -18.59 9.62 -1.08
C PRO A 387 -19.44 9.37 0.16
N GLN A 388 -18.96 8.55 1.10
CA GLN A 388 -19.65 8.28 2.36
C GLN A 388 -19.92 9.53 3.22
N TYR A 389 -19.16 10.62 3.04
CA TYR A 389 -19.33 11.89 3.75
C TYR A 389 -20.17 12.91 2.98
N HIS A 390 -20.58 12.60 1.74
CA HIS A 390 -21.28 13.52 0.85
C HIS A 390 -22.69 13.03 0.48
N ASN A 391 -23.57 13.98 0.21
CA ASN A 391 -24.87 13.75 -0.43
C ASN A 391 -24.68 13.56 -1.95
N HIS A 392 -25.74 13.17 -2.65
CA HIS A 392 -25.70 12.98 -4.10
C HIS A 392 -25.38 14.26 -4.90
N ASP A 393 -25.60 15.44 -4.30
CA ASP A 393 -25.26 16.75 -4.90
C ASP A 393 -23.81 17.20 -4.62
N GLY A 394 -23.02 16.35 -3.93
CA GLY A 394 -21.63 16.65 -3.57
C GLY A 394 -21.46 17.51 -2.31
N THR A 395 -22.54 18.00 -1.71
CA THR A 395 -22.46 18.68 -0.40
C THR A 395 -22.14 17.68 0.71
N PHE A 396 -21.54 18.13 1.81
CA PHE A 396 -21.35 17.26 2.96
C PHE A 396 -22.69 16.84 3.59
N LYS A 397 -22.74 15.61 4.11
CA LYS A 397 -23.85 15.16 4.95
C LYS A 397 -23.97 16.02 6.20
N ALA A 398 -25.18 16.15 6.74
CA ALA A 398 -25.44 16.96 7.93
C ALA A 398 -24.50 16.58 9.10
N GLY A 399 -23.83 17.59 9.68
CA GLY A 399 -22.87 17.40 10.77
C GLY A 399 -21.47 16.95 10.34
N ALA A 400 -21.20 16.88 9.04
CA ALA A 400 -19.86 16.68 8.50
C ALA A 400 -19.40 17.91 7.71
N ASP A 401 -18.10 18.15 7.76
CA ASP A 401 -17.33 19.06 6.91
C ASP A 401 -15.91 18.50 6.81
N ASP A 402 -15.05 19.14 6.00
CA ASP A 402 -13.66 18.69 5.81
C ASP A 402 -12.92 18.58 7.16
N ALA A 403 -12.98 19.65 7.97
CA ALA A 403 -12.25 19.73 9.23
C ALA A 403 -12.72 18.67 10.26
N SER A 404 -14.02 18.43 10.37
CA SER A 404 -14.59 17.45 11.28
C SER A 404 -14.31 16.02 10.84
N VAL A 405 -14.31 15.71 9.54
CA VAL A 405 -13.95 14.37 9.04
C VAL A 405 -12.47 14.10 9.28
N ILE A 406 -11.59 15.05 8.92
CA ILE A 406 -10.15 14.90 9.15
C ILE A 406 -9.85 14.76 10.66
N ARG A 407 -10.50 15.56 11.52
CA ARG A 407 -10.33 15.44 12.97
C ARG A 407 -10.68 14.05 13.50
N GLN A 408 -11.78 13.45 13.03
CA GLN A 408 -12.15 12.09 13.45
C GLN A 408 -11.09 11.04 13.07
N TRP A 409 -10.47 11.18 11.88
CA TRP A 409 -9.35 10.34 11.48
C TRP A 409 -8.10 10.57 12.35
N VAL A 410 -7.76 11.82 12.64
CA VAL A 410 -6.64 12.20 13.52
C VAL A 410 -6.83 11.62 14.92
N ASP A 411 -8.03 11.78 15.50
CA ASP A 411 -8.34 11.30 16.85
C ASP A 411 -8.25 9.77 16.93
N ALA A 412 -8.83 9.06 15.96
CA ALA A 412 -8.73 7.61 15.88
C ALA A 412 -7.27 7.13 15.71
N PHE A 413 -6.48 7.84 14.91
CA PHE A 413 -5.08 7.53 14.72
C PHE A 413 -4.29 7.70 16.01
N LYS A 414 -4.45 8.84 16.68
CA LYS A 414 -3.81 9.13 17.96
C LYS A 414 -4.20 8.08 19.00
N GLN A 415 -5.48 7.73 19.10
CA GLN A 415 -5.94 6.69 20.03
C GLN A 415 -5.25 5.34 19.78
N LYS A 416 -5.15 4.91 18.52
CA LYS A 416 -4.49 3.64 18.19
C LYS A 416 -2.98 3.72 18.41
N ARG A 417 -2.36 4.86 18.13
CA ARG A 417 -0.95 5.14 18.44
C ARG A 417 -0.69 5.06 19.95
N GLU A 418 -1.59 5.57 20.79
CA GLU A 418 -1.48 5.41 22.25
C GLU A 418 -1.58 3.93 22.68
N GLN A 419 -2.42 3.12 22.02
CA GLN A 419 -2.45 1.67 22.29
C GLN A 419 -1.11 0.99 21.96
N LEU A 420 -0.41 1.46 20.93
CA LEU A 420 0.92 0.99 20.57
C LEU A 420 1.96 1.42 21.61
N ALA A 421 1.98 2.71 21.94
CA ALA A 421 2.97 3.32 22.83
C ALA A 421 2.83 2.85 24.30
N SER A 422 1.60 2.61 24.76
CA SER A 422 1.32 2.12 26.13
C SER A 422 1.50 0.62 26.30
N GLY A 423 1.51 -0.15 25.21
CA GLY A 423 1.73 -1.59 25.26
C GLY A 423 3.10 -1.95 25.82
N ARG A 424 3.18 -3.07 26.54
CA ARG A 424 4.46 -3.59 27.06
C ARG A 424 4.61 -5.06 26.77
N CYS A 425 5.68 -5.38 26.06
CA CYS A 425 6.02 -6.73 25.69
C CYS A 425 7.05 -7.30 26.66
N GLU A 426 6.98 -8.60 26.92
CA GLU A 426 8.03 -9.30 27.67
C GLU A 426 9.35 -9.27 26.89
N TRP A 427 10.42 -8.88 27.58
CA TRP A 427 11.77 -9.02 27.06
C TRP A 427 12.15 -10.48 27.02
N LYS A 428 12.56 -10.98 25.85
CA LYS A 428 13.24 -12.27 25.77
C LYS A 428 14.65 -12.18 26.36
N GLU A 429 15.37 -11.13 25.95
CA GLU A 429 16.66 -10.71 26.48
C GLU A 429 16.72 -9.21 26.28
N LYS A 430 16.91 -8.44 27.37
CA LYS A 430 16.92 -6.98 27.25
C LYS A 430 18.31 -6.52 26.79
N PRO A 431 18.44 -5.82 25.64
CA PRO A 431 19.72 -5.27 25.20
C PRO A 431 20.30 -4.30 26.24
N ALA A 432 21.62 -4.31 26.40
CA ALA A 432 22.32 -3.38 27.28
C ALA A 432 22.22 -1.94 26.78
N ASP A 433 22.23 -1.75 25.46
CA ASP A 433 22.07 -0.45 24.81
C ASP A 433 20.75 -0.41 24.03
N LEU A 434 19.85 0.46 24.48
CA LEU A 434 18.55 0.72 23.85
C LEU A 434 18.57 1.98 22.98
N ALA A 435 19.66 2.76 22.98
CA ALA A 435 19.70 4.04 22.29
C ALA A 435 19.45 3.90 20.78
N VAL A 436 19.99 2.84 20.17
CA VAL A 436 19.79 2.55 18.73
C VAL A 436 18.35 2.13 18.38
N ILE A 437 17.58 1.67 19.37
CA ILE A 437 16.17 1.24 19.21
C ILE A 437 15.24 2.43 19.47
N ASP A 438 15.48 3.15 20.57
CA ASP A 438 14.63 4.24 21.04
C ASP A 438 14.88 5.55 20.28
N ASN A 439 16.06 5.68 19.65
CA ASN A 439 16.48 6.82 18.85
C ASN A 439 17.25 6.35 17.61
N PRO A 440 16.58 5.66 16.66
CA PRO A 440 17.25 5.13 15.46
C PRO A 440 17.81 6.23 14.54
N MET A 441 17.49 7.49 14.85
CA MET A 441 17.94 8.67 14.13
C MET A 441 19.14 9.38 14.74
N GLY A 442 19.57 9.00 15.94
CA GLY A 442 20.65 9.69 16.64
C GLY A 442 20.34 11.16 16.95
N LEU A 443 19.06 11.52 17.14
CA LEU A 443 18.66 12.87 17.50
C LEU A 443 19.19 13.25 18.89
N THR A 444 19.52 14.53 19.10
CA THR A 444 19.87 15.03 20.44
C THR A 444 18.72 14.86 21.44
N THR A 445 17.48 14.97 20.96
CA THR A 445 16.26 14.72 21.73
C THR A 445 15.21 14.14 20.80
N VAL A 446 14.63 13.00 21.19
CA VAL A 446 13.56 12.35 20.41
C VAL A 446 12.23 13.03 20.73
N PRO A 447 11.54 13.65 19.74
CA PRO A 447 10.21 14.21 19.96
C PRO A 447 9.22 13.13 20.41
N ASN A 448 8.34 13.46 21.35
CA ASN A 448 7.26 12.57 21.77
C ASN A 448 5.94 13.34 21.88
N TYR A 449 5.03 13.06 20.95
CA TYR A 449 3.66 13.56 20.92
C TYR A 449 2.65 12.53 21.44
N CYS A 450 3.11 11.39 21.95
CA CYS A 450 2.27 10.47 22.68
C CYS A 450 2.14 10.88 24.14
N SER A 451 0.97 10.59 24.74
CA SER A 451 0.77 10.72 26.18
C SER A 451 1.51 9.62 26.94
N ALA A 452 1.47 8.39 26.40
CA ALA A 452 2.28 7.30 26.91
C ALA A 452 3.77 7.51 26.61
N LYS A 453 4.64 7.09 27.54
CA LYS A 453 6.07 6.97 27.24
C LYS A 453 6.27 5.78 26.30
N PRO A 454 6.83 5.99 25.09
CA PRO A 454 7.02 4.91 24.14
C PRO A 454 8.07 3.89 24.61
N PHE A 455 8.88 4.24 25.61
CA PHE A 455 9.91 3.40 26.19
C PHE A 455 10.02 3.50 27.71
#